data_AF-A0A1Q7YXH1-F1
#
_entry.id   AF-A0A1Q7YXH1-F1
#
_cell.length_a   1.000
_cell.length_b   1.000
_cell.length_c   1.000
_cell.angle_alpha   90.00
_cell.angle_beta   90.00
_cell.angle_gamma   90.00
#
_symmetry.space_group_name_H-M   'P 1'
#
loop_
_entity.id
_entity.type
_entity.pdbx_description
1 polymer ?
#
loop_
_entity_poly.entity_id
_entity_poly.type
_entity_poly.pdbx_seq_one_letter_code
_entity_poly.pdbx_strand_id
1 'polypeptide(L)'
;MTSQSRSKRDEKLRRQAVRKRGRWKKVGLVLLVLAAFIGVVAVGNWYNASHQRQPYIGPKPTDYQEGILVNQTTTIMFDNEWNFLLRAGKNVTIILAFKDGVGANVAFGMNGPPYGDLVTPVPFSARLTPTDPTSTWSGVVKTDGSYRIELSNASDEYHPATLQVFVEAV
;
A
#
# COMPACT_ATOMS: atom_id res chain seq x y z
N MET A 1 -46.14 40.30 54.88
CA MET A 1 -45.45 38.98 54.78
C MET A 1 -45.44 38.53 53.31
N THR A 2 -44.36 38.79 52.55
CA THR A 2 -44.28 38.49 51.10
C THR A 2 -42.91 37.94 50.67
N SER A 3 -42.11 37.40 51.59
CA SER A 3 -40.74 36.92 51.29
C SER A 3 -40.65 35.46 50.81
N GLN A 4 -41.67 34.63 51.01
CA GLN A 4 -41.61 33.20 50.66
C GLN A 4 -41.83 32.87 49.17
N SER A 5 -42.44 33.76 48.38
CA SER A 5 -42.78 33.46 46.97
C SER A 5 -41.62 33.66 45.98
N ARG A 6 -40.63 34.50 46.31
CA ARG A 6 -39.42 34.71 45.49
C ARG A 6 -38.47 33.51 45.55
N SER A 7 -38.25 32.95 46.74
CA SER A 7 -37.39 31.77 46.97
C SER A 7 -37.79 30.55 46.13
N LYS A 8 -39.09 30.23 46.02
CA LYS A 8 -39.55 29.08 45.21
C LYS A 8 -39.39 29.30 43.70
N ARG A 9 -39.36 30.56 43.25
CA ARG A 9 -39.24 30.91 41.83
C ARG A 9 -37.78 30.80 41.38
N ASP A 10 -36.83 31.24 42.21
CA ASP A 10 -35.39 31.11 41.97
C ASP A 10 -34.93 29.64 42.01
N GLU A 11 -35.46 28.84 42.94
CA GLU A 11 -35.23 27.39 43.01
C GLU A 11 -35.68 26.67 41.72
N LYS A 12 -36.84 27.04 41.15
CA LYS A 12 -37.35 26.50 39.87
C LYS A 12 -36.48 26.91 38.69
N LEU A 13 -36.06 28.17 38.61
CA LEU A 13 -35.17 28.68 37.56
C LEU A 13 -33.80 27.99 37.61
N ARG A 14 -33.24 27.78 38.81
CA ARG A 14 -31.97 27.08 39.00
C ARG A 14 -32.05 25.61 38.58
N ARG A 15 -33.14 24.90 38.92
CA ARG A 15 -33.37 23.51 38.47
C ARG A 15 -33.54 23.40 36.95
N GLN A 16 -34.19 24.38 36.29
CA GLN A 16 -34.30 24.43 34.83
C GLN A 16 -32.95 24.74 34.15
N ALA A 17 -32.15 25.64 34.70
CA ALA A 17 -30.82 25.98 34.18
C ALA A 17 -29.85 24.79 34.23
N VAL A 18 -29.87 24.01 35.32
CA VAL A 18 -29.05 22.79 35.47
C VAL A 18 -29.46 21.71 34.45
N ARG A 19 -30.77 21.51 34.23
CA ARG A 19 -31.27 20.56 33.23
C ARG A 19 -30.91 20.96 31.78
N LYS A 20 -30.95 22.26 31.46
CA LYS A 20 -30.49 22.75 30.16
C LYS A 20 -28.98 22.52 29.99
N ARG A 21 -28.15 22.87 30.97
CA ARG A 21 -26.69 22.70 30.89
C ARG A 21 -26.24 21.24 30.68
N GLY A 22 -26.96 20.27 31.26
CA GLY A 22 -26.71 18.84 31.05
C GLY A 22 -27.02 18.35 29.62
N ARG A 23 -28.10 18.85 29.00
CA ARG A 23 -28.43 18.50 27.60
C ARG A 23 -27.41 19.05 26.61
N TRP A 24 -26.96 20.30 26.78
CA TRP A 24 -25.97 20.91 25.90
C TRP A 24 -24.59 20.25 26.00
N LYS A 25 -24.19 19.80 27.19
CA LYS A 25 -22.96 18.99 27.35
C LYS A 25 -23.04 17.64 26.64
N LYS A 26 -24.19 16.97 26.66
CA LYS A 26 -24.40 15.71 25.93
C LYS A 26 -24.37 15.91 24.42
N VAL A 27 -25.02 16.96 23.93
CA VAL A 27 -25.00 17.30 22.49
C VAL A 27 -23.58 17.65 22.03
N GLY A 28 -22.84 18.45 22.81
CA GLY A 28 -21.44 18.78 22.50
C GLY A 28 -20.52 17.57 22.48
N LEU A 29 -20.71 16.62 23.42
CA LEU A 29 -19.94 15.37 23.43
C LEU A 29 -20.26 14.49 22.21
N VAL A 30 -21.53 14.37 21.83
CA VAL A 30 -21.95 13.61 20.65
C VAL A 30 -21.36 14.20 19.37
N LEU A 31 -21.34 15.53 19.24
CA LEU A 31 -20.73 16.21 18.10
C LEU A 31 -19.21 16.01 18.03
N LEU A 32 -18.51 16.01 19.17
CA LEU A 32 -17.07 15.72 19.23
C LEU A 32 -16.76 14.28 18.80
N VAL A 33 -17.57 13.31 19.26
CA VAL A 33 -17.42 11.90 18.86
C VAL A 33 -17.67 11.72 17.36
N LEU A 34 -18.71 12.37 16.82
CA LEU A 34 -18.99 12.36 15.38
C LEU A 34 -17.85 12.98 14.57
N ALA A 35 -17.31 14.12 15.00
CA ALA A 35 -16.19 14.77 14.32
C ALA A 35 -14.92 13.90 14.34
N ALA A 36 -14.62 13.26 15.48
CA ALA A 36 -13.51 12.32 15.59
C ALA A 36 -13.69 11.10 14.67
N PHE A 37 -14.90 10.54 14.61
CA PHE A 37 -15.21 9.41 13.74
C PHE A 37 -15.07 9.76 12.25
N ILE A 38 -15.57 10.92 11.84
CA ILE A 38 -15.41 11.43 10.46
C ILE A 38 -13.92 11.64 10.15
N GLY A 39 -13.14 12.17 11.09
CA GLY A 39 -11.70 12.32 10.95
C GLY A 39 -10.98 11.00 10.71
N VAL A 40 -11.30 9.96 11.48
CA VAL A 40 -10.70 8.62 11.32
C VAL A 40 -11.04 8.01 9.96
N VAL A 41 -12.31 8.11 9.53
CA VAL A 41 -12.73 7.60 8.20
C VAL A 41 -12.07 8.37 7.06
N ALA A 42 -11.94 9.70 7.19
CA ALA A 42 -11.29 10.54 6.19
C ALA A 42 -9.78 10.20 6.07
N VAL A 43 -9.10 9.97 7.20
CA VAL A 43 -7.69 9.53 7.19
C VAL A 43 -7.53 8.14 6.59
N GLY A 44 -8.42 7.19 6.91
CA GLY A 44 -8.40 5.86 6.30
C GLY A 44 -8.65 5.88 4.79
N ASN A 45 -9.59 6.71 4.33
CA ASN A 45 -9.85 6.89 2.89
C ASN A 45 -8.70 7.61 2.17
N TRP A 46 -8.09 8.61 2.80
CA TRP A 46 -6.91 9.27 2.25
C TRP A 46 -5.73 8.29 2.17
N TYR A 47 -5.49 7.49 3.20
CA TYR A 47 -4.45 6.47 3.19
C TYR A 47 -4.68 5.47 2.06
N ASN A 48 -5.91 4.93 1.91
CA ASN A 48 -6.25 4.01 0.82
C ASN A 48 -6.17 4.65 -0.56
N ALA A 49 -6.55 5.93 -0.71
CA ALA A 49 -6.48 6.64 -1.99
C ALA A 49 -5.04 7.00 -2.38
N SER A 50 -4.19 7.32 -1.40
CA SER A 50 -2.77 7.66 -1.61
C SER A 50 -1.91 6.42 -1.86
N HIS A 51 -2.31 5.27 -1.33
CA HIS A 51 -1.65 3.98 -1.51
C HIS A 51 -2.33 3.09 -2.56
N GLN A 52 -3.16 3.66 -3.44
CA GLN A 52 -3.58 2.94 -4.63
C GLN A 52 -2.31 2.56 -5.41
N ARG A 53 -1.99 1.25 -5.39
CA ARG A 53 -0.98 0.62 -6.23
C ARG A 53 -1.10 1.26 -7.62
N GLN A 54 -0.04 1.95 -8.05
CA GLN A 54 -0.09 2.74 -9.28
C GLN A 54 -0.66 1.85 -10.40
N PRO A 55 -1.69 2.32 -11.14
CA PRO A 55 -2.29 1.53 -12.19
C PRO A 55 -1.21 1.16 -13.20
N TYR A 56 -1.11 -0.14 -13.49
CA TYR A 56 -0.17 -0.76 -14.43
C TYR A 56 0.02 0.09 -15.70
N ILE A 57 1.19 0.72 -15.83
CA ILE A 57 1.62 1.44 -17.04
C ILE A 57 2.45 0.47 -17.89
N GLY A 58 1.80 -0.56 -18.42
CA GLY A 58 2.43 -1.52 -19.33
C GLY A 58 1.50 -1.91 -20.47
N PRO A 59 2.02 -2.51 -21.56
CA PRO A 59 1.19 -2.99 -22.67
C PRO A 59 0.11 -3.94 -22.16
N LYS A 60 -1.10 -3.83 -22.72
CA LYS A 60 -2.26 -4.62 -22.34
C LYS A 60 -1.93 -6.11 -22.54
N PRO A 61 -2.00 -6.96 -21.50
CA PRO A 61 -1.58 -8.36 -21.58
C PRO A 61 -2.73 -9.17 -22.21
N THR A 62 -2.86 -9.11 -23.54
CA THR A 62 -3.83 -9.94 -24.26
C THR A 62 -3.23 -11.25 -24.78
N ASP A 63 -1.90 -11.32 -24.90
CA ASP A 63 -1.17 -12.48 -25.40
C ASP A 63 0.03 -12.82 -24.50
N TYR A 64 0.48 -14.08 -24.58
CA TYR A 64 1.69 -14.54 -23.93
C TYR A 64 2.92 -13.84 -24.52
N GLN A 65 3.82 -13.38 -23.66
CA GLN A 65 4.98 -12.55 -24.03
C GLN A 65 6.27 -13.37 -24.13
N GLU A 66 7.18 -12.92 -24.98
CA GLU A 66 8.52 -13.50 -25.18
C GLU A 66 9.55 -12.43 -25.58
N GLY A 67 10.83 -12.77 -25.48
CA GLY A 67 11.96 -11.88 -25.69
C GLY A 67 12.30 -11.06 -24.46
N ILE A 68 12.83 -9.86 -24.67
CA ILE A 68 13.17 -8.92 -23.60
C ILE A 68 11.87 -8.29 -23.08
N LEU A 69 11.52 -8.61 -21.83
CA LEU A 69 10.31 -8.11 -21.16
C LEU A 69 10.58 -6.82 -20.40
N VAL A 70 11.76 -6.71 -19.77
CA VAL A 70 12.22 -5.51 -19.06
C VAL A 70 13.70 -5.31 -19.35
N ASN A 71 14.07 -4.07 -19.65
CA ASN A 71 15.46 -3.61 -19.70
C ASN A 71 15.49 -2.12 -19.35
N GLN A 72 15.41 -1.82 -18.06
CA GLN A 72 15.20 -0.46 -17.58
C GLN A 72 15.98 -0.20 -16.29
N THR A 73 16.36 1.06 -16.11
CA THR A 73 16.78 1.58 -14.80
C THR A 73 15.59 2.29 -14.18
N THR A 74 15.23 1.90 -12.95
CA THR A 74 14.09 2.43 -12.21
C THR A 74 14.52 2.91 -10.83
N THR A 75 13.93 3.99 -10.35
CA THR A 75 14.11 4.51 -9.00
C THR A 75 12.79 4.34 -8.26
N ILE A 76 12.82 3.59 -7.16
CA ILE A 76 11.65 3.21 -6.39
C ILE A 76 11.65 3.94 -5.04
N MET A 77 10.66 4.83 -4.85
CA MET A 77 10.31 5.37 -3.53
C MET A 77 9.31 4.46 -2.81
N PHE A 78 8.43 3.82 -3.58
CA PHE A 78 7.40 2.88 -3.15
C PHE A 78 7.51 1.57 -3.94
N ASP A 79 6.70 0.59 -3.56
CA ASP A 79 6.60 -0.67 -4.28
C ASP A 79 6.25 -0.45 -5.76
N ASN A 80 6.95 -1.17 -6.63
CA ASN A 80 6.75 -1.14 -8.07
C ASN A 80 6.65 -2.58 -8.60
N GLU A 81 5.92 -2.78 -9.68
CA GLU A 81 5.70 -4.11 -10.24
C GLU A 81 5.64 -4.10 -11.77
N TRP A 82 6.14 -5.18 -12.37
CA TRP A 82 5.88 -5.50 -13.77
C TRP A 82 5.23 -6.87 -13.86
N ASN A 83 4.12 -6.92 -14.61
CA ASN A 83 3.34 -8.13 -14.82
C ASN A 83 3.60 -8.70 -16.22
N PHE A 84 3.60 -10.03 -16.32
CA PHE A 84 3.85 -10.78 -17.54
C PHE A 84 2.83 -11.89 -17.72
N LEU A 85 2.47 -12.21 -18.96
CA LEU A 85 1.78 -13.46 -19.29
C LEU A 85 2.80 -14.43 -19.89
N LEU A 86 3.07 -15.55 -19.21
CA LEU A 86 4.10 -16.52 -19.65
C LEU A 86 3.50 -17.92 -19.83
N ARG A 87 3.96 -18.63 -20.87
CA ARG A 87 3.64 -20.05 -21.11
C ARG A 87 4.60 -20.95 -20.36
N ALA A 88 4.10 -22.09 -19.87
CA ALA A 88 4.88 -23.19 -19.35
C ALA A 88 5.98 -23.59 -20.32
N GLY A 89 7.16 -23.89 -19.79
CA GLY A 89 8.34 -24.27 -20.57
C GLY A 89 9.23 -23.11 -20.99
N LYS A 90 8.77 -21.84 -20.88
CA LYS A 90 9.62 -20.67 -21.12
C LYS A 90 10.74 -20.58 -20.09
N ASN A 91 11.95 -20.28 -20.54
CA ASN A 91 13.08 -20.02 -19.65
C ASN A 91 13.15 -18.51 -19.38
N VAL A 92 12.99 -18.12 -18.12
CA VAL A 92 13.05 -16.72 -17.70
C VAL A 92 14.43 -16.45 -17.11
N THR A 93 15.05 -15.36 -17.50
CA THR A 93 16.30 -14.85 -16.92
C THR A 93 16.05 -13.48 -16.31
N ILE A 94 16.51 -13.28 -15.07
CA ILE A 94 16.42 -12.04 -14.30
C ILE A 94 17.83 -11.64 -13.91
N ILE A 95 18.21 -10.41 -14.25
CA ILE A 95 19.47 -9.80 -13.84
C ILE A 95 19.15 -8.47 -13.17
N LEU A 96 19.66 -8.30 -11.95
CA LEU A 96 19.46 -7.12 -11.14
C LEU A 96 20.79 -6.49 -10.78
N ALA A 97 20.87 -5.16 -10.87
CA ALA A 97 21.99 -4.39 -10.37
C ALA A 97 21.50 -3.15 -9.62
N PHE A 98 21.79 -3.11 -8.33
CA PHE A 98 21.62 -1.96 -7.47
C PHE A 98 22.60 -0.86 -7.84
N LYS A 99 22.07 0.36 -7.94
CA LYS A 99 22.82 1.54 -8.35
C LYS A 99 22.97 2.55 -7.23
N ASP A 100 21.92 2.75 -6.44
CA ASP A 100 21.90 3.77 -5.39
C ASP A 100 20.80 3.52 -4.34
N GLY A 101 20.93 4.13 -3.16
CA GLY A 101 20.00 4.05 -2.02
C GLY A 101 20.52 3.18 -0.87
N VAL A 102 19.61 2.72 0.00
CA VAL A 102 19.93 1.87 1.15
C VAL A 102 19.81 0.38 0.82
N GLY A 103 18.85 0.02 -0.03
CA GLY A 103 18.66 -1.36 -0.50
C GLY A 103 17.29 -1.55 -1.14
N ALA A 104 17.11 -2.69 -1.81
CA ALA A 104 15.85 -3.06 -2.41
C ALA A 104 15.59 -4.57 -2.27
N ASN A 105 14.34 -4.94 -2.08
CA ASN A 105 13.92 -6.34 -2.17
C ASN A 105 13.26 -6.57 -3.53
N VAL A 106 13.53 -7.72 -4.11
CA VAL A 106 12.94 -8.14 -5.37
C VAL A 106 12.40 -9.55 -5.22
N ALA A 107 11.21 -9.79 -5.76
CA ALA A 107 10.63 -11.12 -5.82
C ALA A 107 10.00 -11.34 -7.20
N PHE A 108 10.12 -12.55 -7.74
CA PHE A 108 9.47 -12.95 -8.98
C PHE A 108 8.68 -14.23 -8.75
N GLY A 109 7.42 -14.24 -9.17
CA GLY A 109 6.56 -15.40 -9.04
C GLY A 109 5.25 -15.27 -9.79
N MET A 110 4.42 -16.30 -9.69
CA MET A 110 3.08 -16.30 -10.25
C MET A 110 2.16 -15.44 -9.38
N ASN A 111 1.25 -14.69 -10.00
CA ASN A 111 0.24 -13.92 -9.28
C ASN A 111 -0.75 -14.88 -8.58
N GLY A 112 -0.90 -14.73 -7.26
CA GLY A 112 -1.81 -15.52 -6.44
C GLY A 112 -3.26 -15.01 -6.46
N PRO A 113 -4.27 -15.91 -6.51
CA PRO A 113 -5.67 -15.54 -6.33
C PRO A 113 -6.03 -15.34 -4.84
N PRO A 114 -6.98 -14.44 -4.47
CA PRO A 114 -7.70 -13.48 -5.31
C PRO A 114 -7.15 -12.04 -5.26
N TYR A 115 -6.15 -11.75 -4.40
CA TYR A 115 -5.64 -10.39 -4.20
C TYR A 115 -4.13 -10.36 -3.96
N GLY A 116 -3.37 -10.54 -5.03
CA GLY A 116 -2.21 -9.67 -5.27
C GLY A 116 -0.98 -9.89 -4.41
N ASP A 117 -0.78 -11.10 -3.89
CA ASP A 117 0.52 -11.60 -3.42
C ASP A 117 1.05 -12.66 -4.39
N LEU A 118 2.36 -12.89 -4.41
CA LEU A 118 2.96 -13.96 -5.21
C LEU A 118 2.64 -15.34 -4.60
N VAL A 119 2.41 -16.33 -5.46
CA VAL A 119 2.28 -17.73 -5.04
C VAL A 119 3.58 -18.20 -4.40
N THR A 120 3.51 -18.66 -3.16
CA THR A 120 4.66 -19.20 -2.42
C THR A 120 4.77 -20.72 -2.57
N PRO A 121 6.00 -21.28 -2.67
CA PRO A 121 7.28 -20.57 -2.67
C PRO A 121 7.52 -19.83 -4.00
N VAL A 122 8.08 -18.63 -3.91
CA VAL A 122 8.44 -17.86 -5.11
C VAL A 122 9.67 -18.46 -5.79
N PRO A 123 9.70 -18.53 -7.13
CA PRO A 123 10.86 -19.01 -7.88
C PRO A 123 12.16 -18.24 -7.58
N PHE A 124 12.04 -16.93 -7.32
CA PHE A 124 13.18 -16.06 -7.09
C PHE A 124 12.83 -14.95 -6.10
N SER A 125 13.74 -14.72 -5.16
CA SER A 125 13.77 -13.55 -4.30
C SER A 125 15.20 -13.13 -4.01
N ALA A 126 15.44 -11.83 -3.91
CA ALA A 126 16.74 -11.27 -3.61
C ALA A 126 16.60 -9.98 -2.79
N ARG A 127 17.58 -9.72 -1.93
CA ARG A 127 17.77 -8.42 -1.27
C ARG A 127 19.08 -7.83 -1.74
N LEU A 128 18.99 -6.70 -2.42
CA LEU A 128 20.14 -5.97 -2.94
C LEU A 128 20.51 -4.83 -2.01
N THR A 129 21.80 -4.62 -1.81
CA THR A 129 22.36 -3.58 -0.93
C THR A 129 23.63 -3.01 -1.57
N PRO A 130 24.20 -1.90 -1.06
CA PRO A 130 25.49 -1.41 -1.53
C PRO A 130 26.62 -2.45 -1.43
N THR A 131 26.57 -3.35 -0.43
CA THR A 131 27.57 -4.41 -0.21
C THR A 131 27.27 -5.69 -0.98
N ASP A 132 26.03 -5.90 -1.43
CA ASP A 132 25.61 -7.01 -2.27
C ASP A 132 24.72 -6.47 -3.41
N PRO A 133 25.34 -5.82 -4.42
CA PRO A 133 24.61 -4.96 -5.34
C PRO A 133 24.02 -5.72 -6.53
N THR A 134 24.27 -7.01 -6.71
CA THR A 134 23.85 -7.73 -7.91
C THR A 134 23.22 -9.06 -7.59
N SER A 135 22.19 -9.44 -8.33
CA SER A 135 21.61 -10.78 -8.24
C SER A 135 21.20 -11.26 -9.63
N THR A 136 21.31 -12.55 -9.87
CA THR A 136 20.94 -13.17 -11.14
C THR A 136 20.26 -14.50 -10.89
N TRP A 137 19.20 -14.76 -11.65
CA TRP A 137 18.46 -16.00 -11.60
C TRP A 137 17.97 -16.36 -12.99
N SER A 138 17.99 -17.66 -13.31
CA SER A 138 17.35 -18.20 -14.50
C SER A 138 16.57 -19.46 -14.14
N GLY A 139 15.39 -19.63 -14.73
CA GLY A 139 14.56 -20.80 -14.47
C GLY A 139 13.40 -20.96 -15.43
N VAL A 140 12.93 -22.21 -15.54
CA VAL A 140 11.82 -22.58 -16.42
C VAL A 140 10.49 -22.46 -15.68
N VAL A 141 9.57 -21.66 -16.21
CA VAL A 141 8.20 -21.56 -15.67
C VAL A 141 7.44 -22.87 -15.91
N LYS A 142 6.69 -23.34 -14.91
CA LYS A 142 6.04 -24.66 -14.92
C LYS A 142 4.59 -24.63 -15.36
N THR A 143 3.97 -23.46 -15.32
CA THR A 143 2.53 -23.29 -15.53
C THR A 143 2.28 -22.10 -16.42
N ASP A 144 1.28 -22.21 -17.27
CA ASP A 144 0.73 -21.08 -17.99
C ASP A 144 0.09 -20.11 -17.00
N GLY A 145 0.36 -18.80 -17.15
CA GLY A 145 -0.38 -17.81 -16.37
C GLY A 145 0.26 -16.44 -16.26
N SER A 146 -0.25 -15.69 -15.28
CA SER A 146 0.21 -14.35 -14.95
C SER A 146 1.33 -14.41 -13.92
N TYR A 147 2.47 -13.84 -14.28
CA TYR A 147 3.65 -13.71 -13.45
C TYR A 147 3.89 -12.23 -13.15
N ARG A 148 4.61 -11.96 -12.07
CA ARG A 148 4.98 -10.62 -11.66
C ARG A 148 6.36 -10.62 -11.07
N ILE A 149 7.12 -9.57 -11.36
CA ILE A 149 8.28 -9.17 -10.57
C ILE A 149 7.88 -7.96 -9.73
N GLU A 150 8.12 -8.04 -8.44
CA GLU A 150 7.88 -7.01 -7.45
C GLU A 150 9.21 -6.41 -7.01
N LEU A 151 9.25 -5.10 -6.89
CA LEU A 151 10.35 -4.33 -6.36
C LEU A 151 9.85 -3.55 -5.17
N SER A 152 10.53 -3.64 -4.03
CA SER A 152 10.24 -2.78 -2.87
C SER A 152 11.51 -2.11 -2.37
N ASN A 153 11.38 -0.86 -1.95
CA ASN A 153 12.45 -0.18 -1.24
C ASN A 153 12.66 -0.87 0.11
N ALA A 154 13.90 -1.25 0.45
CA ALA A 154 14.20 -1.88 1.73
C ALA A 154 14.34 -0.86 2.88
N SER A 155 14.16 0.44 2.58
CA SER A 155 14.22 1.56 3.53
C SER A 155 12.89 2.32 3.60
N ASP A 156 12.94 3.65 3.68
CA ASP A 156 11.78 4.53 3.78
C ASP A 156 11.57 5.37 2.51
N GLU A 157 10.46 6.11 2.46
CA GLU A 157 10.06 6.94 1.32
C GLU A 157 11.04 8.10 1.02
N TYR A 158 11.90 8.47 1.97
CA TYR A 158 12.85 9.57 1.83
C TYR A 158 14.21 9.13 1.25
N HIS A 159 14.47 7.82 1.22
CA HIS A 159 15.70 7.24 0.69
C HIS A 159 15.39 6.28 -0.46
N PRO A 160 15.05 6.78 -1.66
CA PRO A 160 14.71 5.92 -2.78
C PRO A 160 15.85 4.99 -3.16
N ALA A 161 15.49 3.79 -3.64
CA ALA A 161 16.45 2.84 -4.19
C ALA A 161 16.44 2.91 -5.72
N THR A 162 17.61 2.85 -6.35
CA THR A 162 17.73 2.78 -7.81
C THR A 162 18.25 1.42 -8.25
N LEU A 163 17.52 0.77 -9.15
CA LEU A 163 17.82 -0.55 -9.69
C LEU A 163 17.89 -0.52 -11.21
N GLN A 164 18.86 -1.23 -11.77
CA GLN A 164 18.81 -1.68 -13.16
C GLN A 164 18.25 -3.10 -13.17
N VAL A 165 17.16 -3.29 -13.91
CA VAL A 165 16.42 -4.55 -13.99
C VAL A 165 16.39 -5.01 -15.44
N PHE A 166 16.79 -6.26 -15.65
CA PHE A 166 16.66 -6.96 -16.92
C PHE A 166 15.88 -8.26 -16.71
N VAL A 167 14.84 -8.46 -17.51
CA VAL A 167 14.00 -9.66 -17.53
C VAL A 167 13.79 -10.10 -18.97
N GLU A 168 14.10 -11.35 -19.26
CA GLU A 168 13.93 -11.96 -20.58
C GLU A 168 13.22 -13.31 -20.44
N ALA A 169 12.36 -13.66 -21.40
CA ALA A 169 11.71 -14.97 -21.49
C ALA A 169 11.86 -15.57 -22.89
N VAL A 170 12.46 -16.77 -22.99
CA VAL A 170 12.75 -17.45 -24.26
C VAL A 170 12.05 -18.80 -24.34
#